data_AF-A0A7X8VAG0-F1
#
_entry.id   AF-A0A7X8VAG0-F1
#
_cell.length_a   1.000
_cell.length_b   1.000
_cell.length_c   1.000
_cell.angle_alpha   90.00
_cell.angle_beta   90.00
_cell.angle_gamma   90.00
#
_symmetry.space_group_name_H-M   'P 1'
#
loop_
_entity.id
_entity.type
_entity.pdbx_description
1 polymer ?
#
loop_
_entity_poly.entity_id
_entity_poly.type
_entity_poly.pdbx_seq_one_letter_code
_entity_poly.pdbx_strand_id
1 'polypeptide(L)'
;MTNQELLAEIERLKAEFVGADENKLRVLEGLIEQAAYERLFLKKLNEQALATGLVEVHPDNPKLQRALPISNAIAKHSAALTNIMDKLMKHLAVPLDDEDDGLDEYE
;
A
#
# COMPACT_ATOMS: atom_id res chain seq x y z
N MET A 1 13.65 4.07 10.63
CA MET A 1 13.31 3.06 9.60
C MET A 1 14.65 2.55 9.16
N THR A 2 14.99 1.31 9.47
CA THR A 2 16.28 0.77 9.06
C THR A 2 16.24 0.57 7.55
N ASN A 3 17.33 0.88 6.85
CA ASN A 3 17.42 0.70 5.40
C ASN A 3 16.99 -0.73 4.98
N GLN A 4 17.25 -1.71 5.83
CA GLN A 4 16.84 -3.11 5.64
C GLN A 4 15.32 -3.34 5.62
N GLU A 5 14.52 -2.62 6.43
CA GLU A 5 13.05 -2.77 6.42
C GLU A 5 12.46 -2.25 5.10
N LEU A 6 12.99 -1.13 4.62
CA LEU A 6 12.59 -0.53 3.37
C LEU A 6 12.96 -1.44 2.18
N LEU A 7 14.20 -1.91 2.13
CA LEU A 7 14.64 -2.81 1.07
C LEU A 7 13.81 -4.10 1.04
N ALA A 8 13.55 -4.71 2.19
CA ALA A 8 12.70 -5.91 2.27
C ALA A 8 11.29 -5.65 1.74
N GLU A 9 10.74 -4.47 2.01
CA GLU A 9 9.41 -4.08 1.56
C GLU A 9 9.37 -3.79 0.05
N ILE A 10 10.42 -3.18 -0.50
CA ILE A 10 10.58 -2.96 -1.95
C ILE A 10 10.65 -4.31 -2.67
N GLU A 11 11.49 -5.24 -2.19
CA GLU A 11 11.63 -6.55 -2.80
C GLU A 11 10.32 -7.35 -2.73
N ARG A 12 9.61 -7.28 -1.61
CA ARG A 12 8.26 -7.86 -1.49
C ARG A 12 7.31 -7.28 -2.55
N LEU A 13 7.26 -5.95 -2.72
CA LEU A 13 6.41 -5.31 -3.72
C LEU A 13 6.77 -5.70 -5.16
N LYS A 14 8.08 -5.78 -5.47
CA LYS A 14 8.55 -6.24 -6.79
C LYS A 14 8.10 -7.68 -7.08
N ALA A 15 8.10 -8.54 -6.05
CA ALA A 15 7.67 -9.94 -6.17
C ALA A 15 6.17 -10.10 -6.46
N GLU A 16 5.33 -9.09 -6.25
CA GLU A 16 3.90 -9.15 -6.62
C GLU A 16 3.66 -8.97 -8.13
N PHE A 17 4.67 -8.51 -8.89
CA PHE A 17 4.57 -8.20 -10.31
C PHE A 17 5.41 -9.15 -11.18
N VAL A 18 5.38 -10.44 -10.87
CA VAL A 18 6.06 -11.48 -11.66
C VAL A 18 5.54 -11.46 -13.11
N GLY A 19 6.48 -11.52 -14.06
CA GLY A 19 6.15 -11.50 -15.50
C GLY A 19 5.88 -10.10 -16.07
N ALA A 20 5.89 -9.04 -15.24
CA ALA A 20 5.75 -7.68 -15.73
C ALA A 20 6.92 -7.29 -16.65
N ASP A 21 6.63 -6.46 -17.65
CA ASP A 21 7.64 -5.91 -18.56
C ASP A 21 8.74 -5.17 -17.76
N GLU A 22 10.00 -5.57 -17.96
CA GLU A 22 11.15 -5.02 -17.23
C GLU A 22 11.37 -3.52 -17.47
N ASN A 23 11.00 -2.99 -18.64
CA ASN A 23 11.07 -1.55 -18.90
C ASN A 23 10.03 -0.82 -18.06
N LYS A 24 8.80 -1.36 -17.97
CA LYS A 24 7.76 -0.78 -17.11
C LYS A 24 8.16 -0.85 -15.64
N LEU A 25 8.72 -1.97 -15.18
CA LEU A 25 9.23 -2.12 -13.82
C LEU A 25 10.29 -1.06 -13.48
N ARG A 26 11.27 -0.85 -14.38
CA ARG A 26 12.31 0.17 -14.18
C ARG A 26 11.74 1.59 -14.16
N VAL A 27 10.80 1.92 -15.06
CA VAL A 27 10.16 3.25 -15.09
C VAL A 27 9.35 3.51 -13.82
N LEU A 28 8.75 2.47 -13.24
CA LEU A 28 7.90 2.57 -12.06
C LEU A 28 8.63 2.30 -10.74
N GLU A 29 9.96 2.12 -10.76
CA GLU A 29 10.75 1.81 -9.56
C GLU A 29 10.59 2.87 -8.46
N GLY A 30 10.54 4.15 -8.82
CA GLY A 30 10.29 5.23 -7.85
C GLY A 30 8.89 5.17 -7.21
N LEU A 31 7.88 4.65 -7.92
CA LEU A 31 6.55 4.42 -7.33
C LEU A 31 6.53 3.20 -6.42
N ILE A 32 7.29 2.15 -6.76
CA ILE A 32 7.46 0.97 -5.90
C ILE A 32 8.14 1.36 -4.59
N GLU A 33 9.23 2.13 -4.66
CA GLU A 33 9.91 2.66 -3.48
C GLU A 33 8.98 3.55 -2.64
N GLN A 34 8.24 4.47 -3.27
CA GLN A 34 7.30 5.31 -2.53
C GLN A 34 6.20 4.47 -1.87
N ALA A 35 5.65 3.44 -2.54
CA ALA A 35 4.67 2.54 -1.94
C ALA A 35 5.23 1.82 -0.69
N ALA A 36 6.51 1.43 -0.72
CA ALA A 36 7.18 0.84 0.44
C ALA A 36 7.24 1.81 1.62
N TYR A 37 7.63 3.07 1.38
CA TYR A 37 7.60 4.11 2.43
C TYR A 37 6.20 4.32 3.00
N GLU A 38 5.20 4.49 2.13
CA GLU A 38 3.82 4.72 2.55
C GLU A 38 3.31 3.57 3.43
N ARG A 39 3.59 2.31 3.07
CA ARG A 39 3.20 1.13 3.87
C ARG A 39 3.88 1.10 5.22
N LEU A 40 5.18 1.39 5.29
CA LEU A 40 5.92 1.43 6.55
C LEU A 40 5.50 2.60 7.46
N PHE A 41 5.22 3.77 6.88
CA PHE A 41 4.68 4.90 7.64
C PHE A 41 3.28 4.61 8.17
N LEU A 42 2.38 4.07 7.34
CA LEU A 42 1.05 3.66 7.77
C LEU A 42 1.12 2.65 8.92
N LYS A 43 2.03 1.66 8.85
CA LYS A 43 2.21 0.70 9.94
C LYS A 43 2.50 1.41 11.27
N LYS A 44 3.47 2.33 11.28
CA LYS A 44 3.86 3.08 12.49
C LYS A 44 2.78 4.03 12.98
N LEU A 45 2.10 4.71 12.06
CA LEU A 45 1.01 5.61 12.41
C LEU A 45 -0.17 4.84 13.01
N ASN A 46 -0.50 3.66 12.46
CA ASN A 46 -1.53 2.80 13.01
C ASN A 46 -1.14 2.23 14.39
N GLU A 47 0.11 1.82 14.58
CA GLU A 47 0.61 1.39 15.90
C GLU A 47 0.44 2.48 16.95
N GLN A 48 0.78 3.73 16.61
CA GLN A 48 0.58 4.87 17.51
C GLN A 48 -0.91 5.17 17.72
N ALA A 49 -1.73 5.11 16.67
CA ALA A 49 -3.18 5.33 16.78
C ALA A 49 -3.88 4.29 17.66
N LEU A 50 -3.41 3.04 17.66
CA LEU A 50 -3.89 2.00 18.57
C LEU A 50 -3.59 2.34 20.04
N ALA A 51 -2.47 3.01 20.31
CA ALA A 51 -2.09 3.43 21.65
C ALA A 51 -2.80 4.72 22.11
N THR A 52 -3.01 5.69 21.21
CA THR A 52 -3.53 7.03 21.56
C THR A 52 -5.01 7.22 21.25
N GLY A 53 -5.60 6.34 20.45
CA GLY A 53 -6.86 6.59 19.75
C GLY A 53 -6.69 7.52 18.55
N LEU A 54 -7.77 7.70 17.80
CA LEU A 54 -7.85 8.62 16.66
C LEU A 54 -8.54 9.95 17.01
N VAL A 55 -9.31 9.95 18.09
CA VAL A 55 -10.10 11.08 18.57
C VAL A 55 -9.89 11.20 20.07
N GLU A 56 -9.58 12.40 20.52
CA GLU A 56 -9.62 12.76 21.93
C GLU A 56 -11.08 12.95 22.34
N VAL A 57 -11.54 12.13 23.28
CA VAL A 57 -12.92 12.13 23.76
C VAL A 57 -12.98 12.91 25.07
N HIS A 58 -13.76 14.00 25.07
CA HIS A 58 -14.05 14.72 26.31
C HIS A 58 -14.99 13.88 27.18
N PRO A 59 -14.69 13.65 28.48
CA PRO A 59 -15.43 12.73 29.33
C PRO A 59 -16.92 13.10 29.46
N ASP A 60 -17.22 14.40 29.60
CA ASP A 60 -18.57 14.87 29.94
C ASP A 60 -19.32 15.58 28.81
N ASN A 61 -18.66 15.87 27.68
CA ASN A 61 -19.24 16.66 26.60
C ASN A 61 -18.92 16.07 25.23
N PRO A 62 -19.81 15.22 24.68
CA PRO A 62 -19.63 14.59 23.38
C PRO A 62 -19.45 15.56 22.20
N LYS A 63 -19.80 16.85 22.36
CA LYS A 63 -19.61 17.88 21.32
C LYS A 63 -18.19 18.44 21.27
N LEU A 64 -17.35 18.16 22.26
CA LEU A 64 -15.97 18.64 22.37
C LEU A 64 -14.93 17.59 21.93
N GLN A 65 -15.31 16.65 21.07
CA GLN A 65 -14.38 15.68 20.51
C GLN A 65 -13.42 16.33 19.52
N ARG A 66 -12.14 15.96 19.59
CA ARG A 66 -11.10 16.50 18.72
C ARG A 66 -10.36 15.36 18.02
N ALA A 67 -10.39 15.36 16.69
CA ALA A 67 -9.57 14.44 15.92
C ALA A 67 -8.09 14.70 16.19
N LEU A 68 -7.34 13.64 16.48
CA LEU A 68 -5.90 13.74 16.69
C LEU A 68 -5.19 13.91 15.34
N PRO A 69 -4.05 14.64 15.27
CA PRO A 69 -3.31 14.85 14.03
C PRO A 69 -2.95 13.55 13.29
N ILE A 70 -2.75 12.47 14.05
CA ILE A 70 -2.45 11.15 13.51
C ILE A 70 -3.55 10.60 12.61
N SER A 71 -4.82 10.91 12.90
CA SER A 71 -5.96 10.48 12.07
C SER A 71 -5.86 11.06 10.66
N ASN A 72 -5.49 12.33 10.55
CA ASN A 72 -5.32 12.99 9.25
C ASN A 72 -4.08 12.50 8.51
N ALA A 73 -3.00 12.21 9.24
CA ALA A 73 -1.80 11.61 8.65
C ALA A 73 -2.10 10.24 8.05
N ILE A 74 -2.79 9.36 8.78
CA ILE A 74 -3.21 8.03 8.30
C ILE A 74 -4.06 8.17 7.04
N ALA A 75 -5.06 9.05 7.05
CA ALA A 75 -5.93 9.26 5.88
C ALA A 75 -5.12 9.69 4.64
N LYS A 76 -4.15 10.59 4.81
CA LYS A 76 -3.29 11.07 3.72
C LYS A 76 -2.39 9.96 3.16
N HIS A 77 -1.68 9.25 4.03
CA HIS A 77 -0.78 8.17 3.62
C HIS A 77 -1.56 7.00 3.01
N SER A 78 -2.75 6.68 3.53
CA SER A 78 -3.62 5.64 2.98
C SER A 78 -4.08 6.01 1.57
N ALA A 79 -4.53 7.25 1.36
CA ALA A 79 -4.94 7.71 0.03
C ALA A 79 -3.76 7.73 -0.96
N ALA A 80 -2.58 8.14 -0.52
CA ALA A 80 -1.38 8.12 -1.35
C ALA A 80 -1.01 6.69 -1.75
N LEU A 81 -0.98 5.75 -0.80
CA LEU A 81 -0.69 4.35 -1.05
C LEU A 81 -1.68 3.74 -2.04
N THR A 82 -3.00 3.91 -1.83
CA THR A 82 -4.03 3.40 -2.75
C THR A 82 -3.81 3.91 -4.17
N ASN A 83 -3.60 5.22 -4.35
CA ASN A 83 -3.36 5.80 -5.67
C ASN A 83 -2.09 5.27 -6.35
N ILE A 84 -1.04 4.99 -5.58
CA ILE A 84 0.19 4.40 -6.12
C ILE A 84 -0.07 2.94 -6.50
N MET A 85 -0.69 2.15 -5.62
CA MET A 85 -0.99 0.75 -5.87
C MET A 85 -1.89 0.57 -7.10
N ASP A 86 -2.91 1.41 -7.27
CA ASP A 86 -3.79 1.36 -8.45
C ASP A 86 -3.01 1.57 -9.75
N LYS A 87 -2.05 2.50 -9.75
CA LYS A 87 -1.18 2.75 -10.92
C LYS A 87 -0.24 1.57 -11.18
N LEU A 88 0.36 1.01 -10.13
CA LEU A 88 1.23 -0.15 -10.24
C LEU A 88 0.44 -1.35 -10.80
N MET A 89 -0.71 -1.67 -10.22
CA MET A 89 -1.60 -2.74 -10.70
C MET A 89 -1.99 -2.53 -12.16
N LYS A 90 -2.42 -1.32 -12.54
CA LYS A 90 -2.81 -1.02 -13.91
C LYS A 90 -1.71 -1.26 -14.95
N HIS A 91 -0.45 -1.04 -14.58
CA HIS A 91 0.66 -1.06 -15.55
C HIS A 91 1.55 -2.30 -15.47
N LEU A 92 1.61 -2.94 -14.31
CA LEU A 92 2.50 -4.06 -14.00
C LEU A 92 1.77 -5.37 -13.76
N ALA A 93 0.46 -5.37 -13.45
CA ALA A 93 -0.27 -6.62 -13.32
C ALA A 93 -0.32 -7.31 -14.70
N VAL A 94 0.17 -8.55 -14.72
CA VAL A 94 -0.02 -9.45 -15.84
C VAL A 94 -1.27 -10.26 -15.52
N PRO A 95 -2.21 -10.44 -16.46
CA PRO A 95 -3.27 -11.41 -16.29
C PRO A 95 -2.61 -12.74 -15.96
N LEU A 96 -2.93 -13.32 -14.80
CA LEU A 96 -2.79 -14.75 -14.67
C LEU A 96 -3.80 -15.28 -15.68
N ASP A 97 -3.34 -15.94 -16.75
CA ASP A 97 -4.23 -16.82 -17.50
C ASP A 97 -4.80 -17.75 -16.43
N ASP A 98 -6.06 -17.51 -16.05
CA ASP A 98 -6.91 -18.53 -15.45
C ASP A 98 -6.79 -19.69 -16.43
N GLU A 99 -6.14 -20.75 -15.97
CA GLU A 99 -6.12 -22.09 -16.56
C GLU A 99 -6.58 -22.11 -18.02
N ASP A 100 -5.64 -22.20 -18.95
CA ASP A 100 -5.85 -22.80 -20.27
C ASP A 100 -6.57 -24.15 -20.03
N ASP A 101 -7.90 -24.06 -19.95
CA ASP A 101 -8.82 -25.14 -19.63
C ASP A 101 -8.82 -25.99 -20.88
N GLY A 102 -7.87 -26.94 -20.88
CA GLY A 102 -7.49 -27.78 -22.01
C GLY A 102 -8.67 -28.52 -22.64
N LEU A 103 -9.37 -27.84 -23.53
CA LEU A 103 -10.45 -28.36 -24.36
C LEU A 103 -10.39 -27.86 -25.81
N ASP A 104 -9.22 -27.46 -26.30
CA ASP A 104 -9.00 -27.19 -27.74
C ASP A 104 -8.72 -28.46 -28.57
N GLU A 105 -8.93 -29.67 -28.03
CA GLU A 105 -8.72 -30.94 -28.76
C GLU A 105 -9.99 -31.67 -29.22
N TYR A 106 -11.21 -31.14 -29.07
CA TYR A 106 -12.40 -31.74 -29.70
C TYR A 106 -13.49 -30.72 -30.10
N GLU A 107 -13.34 -30.07 -31.26
CA GLU A 107 -14.41 -29.86 -32.27
C GLU A 107 -13.80 -29.70 -33.68
#